data_AF-A0A812FST2-F1
#
_entry.id   AF-A0A812FST2-F1
#
_cell.length_a   1.000
_cell.length_b   1.000
_cell.length_c   1.000
_cell.angle_alpha   90.00
_cell.angle_beta   90.00
_cell.angle_gamma   90.00
#
_symmetry.space_group_name_H-M   'P 1'
#
loop_
_entity.id
_entity.type
_entity.pdbx_description
1 polymer ?
#
loop_
_entity_poly.entity_id
_entity_poly.type
_entity_poly.pdbx_seq_one_letter_code
_entity_poly.pdbx_strand_id
1 'polypeptide(L)'
;MEFYNWIVVLLGVSFINLCGSVYVATRSELNSFQKVAQITIIWLIPVIAAIGLYVFHRSQSVSHGPSTEFGGGVNPNLKIKTTGERDEP
;
A
#
# COMPACT_ATOMS: atom_id res chain seq x y z
N MET A 1 13.85 -19.44 11.71
CA MET A 1 12.41 -19.80 11.58
C MET A 1 11.73 -19.01 10.47
N GLU A 2 11.91 -17.68 10.41
CA GLU A 2 11.24 -16.78 9.45
C GLU A 2 11.41 -17.13 7.95
N PHE A 3 12.63 -17.33 7.46
CA PHE A 3 12.88 -17.48 6.01
C PHE A 3 12.25 -18.75 5.40
N TYR A 4 12.27 -19.87 6.14
CA TYR A 4 11.62 -21.11 5.70
C TYR A 4 10.10 -20.92 5.55
N ASN A 5 9.47 -20.21 6.49
CA ASN A 5 8.03 -19.92 6.42
C ASN A 5 7.70 -19.10 5.17
N TRP A 6 8.53 -18.09 4.83
CA TRP A 6 8.38 -17.31 3.60
C TRP A 6 8.52 -18.16 2.33
N ILE A 7 9.46 -19.12 2.31
CA ILE A 7 9.59 -20.07 1.21
C ILE A 7 8.33 -20.93 1.07
N VAL A 8 7.80 -21.46 2.18
CA VAL A 8 6.58 -22.29 2.17
C VAL A 8 5.38 -21.50 1.65
N VAL A 9 5.24 -20.23 2.06
CA VAL A 9 4.19 -19.34 1.56
C VAL A 9 4.35 -19.09 0.05
N LEU A 10 5.56 -18.79 -0.41
CA LEU A 10 5.85 -18.61 -1.84
C LEU A 10 5.50 -19.86 -2.66
N LEU A 11 5.92 -21.03 -2.19
CA LEU A 11 5.60 -22.30 -2.84
C LEU A 11 4.10 -22.57 -2.88
N GLY A 12 3.38 -22.30 -1.78
CA GLY A 12 1.93 -22.45 -1.72
C GLY A 12 1.21 -21.53 -2.71
N VAL A 13 1.60 -20.26 -2.77
CA VAL A 13 1.04 -19.28 -3.72
C VAL A 13 1.35 -19.72 -5.16
N SER A 14 2.59 -20.08 -5.48
CA SER A 14 2.97 -20.55 -6.81
C SER A 14 2.22 -21.84 -7.20
N PHE A 15 2.00 -22.76 -6.26
CA PHE A 15 1.25 -23.98 -6.51
C PHE A 15 -0.21 -23.70 -6.88
N ILE A 16 -0.88 -22.79 -6.16
CA ILE A 16 -2.25 -22.38 -6.49
C ILE A 16 -2.32 -21.72 -7.87
N ASN A 17 -1.35 -20.85 -8.20
CA ASN A 17 -1.26 -20.22 -9.52
C ASN A 17 -1.04 -21.26 -10.64
N LEU A 18 -0.23 -22.29 -10.37
CA LEU A 18 -0.03 -23.40 -11.29
C LEU A 18 -1.31 -24.20 -11.50
N CYS A 19 -2.03 -24.55 -10.44
CA CYS A 19 -3.34 -25.22 -10.54
C CYS A 19 -4.34 -24.40 -11.36
N GLY A 20 -4.42 -23.09 -11.12
CA GLY A 20 -5.25 -22.18 -11.91
C GLY A 20 -4.84 -22.14 -13.39
N SER A 21 -3.53 -22.13 -13.66
CA SER A 21 -2.99 -22.15 -15.03
C SER A 21 -3.36 -23.44 -15.76
N VAL A 22 -3.21 -24.60 -15.10
CA VAL A 22 -3.59 -25.91 -15.66
C VAL A 22 -5.10 -25.95 -15.92
N TYR A 23 -5.91 -25.49 -14.97
CA TYR A 23 -7.36 -25.44 -15.13
C TYR A 23 -7.78 -24.59 -16.35
N VAL A 24 -7.21 -23.39 -16.51
CA VAL A 24 -7.46 -22.55 -17.69
C VAL A 24 -6.98 -23.22 -18.98
N ALA A 25 -5.82 -23.88 -18.96
CA ALA A 25 -5.30 -24.60 -20.12
C ALA A 25 -6.28 -25.71 -20.57
N THR A 26 -6.88 -26.44 -19.62
CA THR A 26 -7.84 -27.53 -19.90
C THR A 26 -9.20 -27.07 -20.43
N ARG A 27 -9.56 -25.78 -20.31
CA ARG A 27 -10.85 -25.28 -20.77
C ARG A 27 -10.93 -25.21 -22.29
N SER A 28 -11.65 -26.08 -22.97
CA SER A 28 -11.77 -26.09 -24.44
C SER A 28 -12.51 -24.88 -25.03
N GLU A 29 -13.23 -24.12 -24.21
CA GLU A 29 -14.13 -23.04 -24.65
C GLU A 29 -13.44 -21.69 -24.88
N LEU A 30 -12.22 -21.50 -24.37
CA LEU A 30 -11.47 -20.25 -24.53
C LEU A 30 -10.57 -20.29 -25.76
N ASN A 31 -10.58 -19.22 -26.55
CA ASN A 31 -9.62 -19.01 -27.62
C ASN A 31 -8.18 -18.99 -27.05
N SER A 32 -7.21 -19.52 -27.78
CA SER A 32 -5.79 -19.59 -27.38
C SER A 32 -5.23 -18.27 -26.87
N PHE A 33 -5.60 -17.14 -27.50
CA PHE A 33 -5.18 -15.82 -27.04
C PHE A 33 -5.74 -15.48 -25.64
N GLN A 34 -7.03 -15.74 -25.40
CA GLN A 34 -7.67 -15.49 -24.10
C GLN A 34 -7.06 -16.39 -23.02
N LYS A 35 -6.76 -17.66 -23.34
CA LYS A 35 -6.08 -18.57 -22.41
C LYS A 35 -4.72 -18.04 -22.00
N VAL A 36 -3.89 -17.62 -22.97
CA VAL A 36 -2.56 -17.08 -22.69
C VAL A 36 -2.65 -15.81 -21.86
N ALA A 37 -3.55 -14.89 -22.22
CA ALA A 37 -3.79 -13.68 -21.44
C ALA A 37 -4.24 -13.99 -20.01
N GLN A 38 -5.18 -14.92 -19.84
CA GLN A 38 -5.71 -15.28 -18.53
C GLN A 38 -4.65 -15.96 -17.65
N ILE A 39 -3.85 -16.88 -18.21
CA ILE A 39 -2.70 -17.46 -17.51
C ILE A 39 -1.71 -16.35 -17.12
N THR A 40 -1.39 -15.44 -18.03
CA THR A 40 -0.46 -14.32 -17.76
C THR A 40 -0.98 -13.44 -16.62
N ILE A 41 -2.28 -13.14 -16.59
CA ILE A 41 -2.93 -12.37 -15.52
C ILE A 41 -2.86 -13.09 -14.18
N ILE A 42 -3.08 -14.41 -14.14
CA ILE A 42 -2.97 -15.21 -12.90
C ILE A 42 -1.63 -14.96 -12.22
N TRP A 43 -0.52 -14.99 -12.98
CA TRP A 43 0.82 -14.75 -12.46
C TRP A 43 1.14 -13.27 -12.17
N LEU A 44 0.51 -12.32 -12.87
CA LEU A 44 0.75 -10.89 -12.67
C LEU A 44 0.05 -10.32 -11.44
N ILE A 45 -1.15 -10.79 -11.10
CA ILE A 45 -1.94 -10.26 -9.98
C ILE A 45 -1.14 -10.26 -8.66
N PRO A 46 -0.48 -11.36 -8.25
CA PRO A 46 0.32 -11.38 -7.01
C PRO A 46 1.45 -10.34 -7.02
N VAL A 47 2.09 -10.12 -8.17
CA VAL A 47 3.20 -9.16 -8.31
C VAL A 47 2.68 -7.73 -8.18
N ILE A 48 1.60 -7.39 -8.88
CA ILE A 48 0.99 -6.06 -8.82
C ILE A 48 0.47 -5.79 -7.40
N ALA A 49 -0.17 -6.76 -6.76
CA ALA A 49 -0.64 -6.65 -5.38
C ALA A 49 0.52 -6.39 -4.40
N ALA A 50 1.63 -7.11 -4.56
CA ALA A 50 2.84 -6.90 -3.74
C ALA A 50 3.44 -5.50 -3.93
N ILE A 51 3.55 -5.02 -5.18
CA ILE A 51 4.04 -3.67 -5.48
C ILE A 51 3.10 -2.62 -4.87
N GLY A 52 1.79 -2.76 -5.07
CA GLY A 52 0.80 -1.82 -4.53
C GLY A 52 0.86 -1.73 -3.01
N LEU A 53 0.95 -2.88 -2.34
CA LEU A 53 1.08 -2.94 -0.89
C LEU A 53 2.40 -2.34 -0.41
N TYR A 54 3.51 -2.60 -1.13
CA TYR A 54 4.81 -2.00 -0.83
C TYR A 54 4.77 -0.47 -0.93
N VAL A 55 4.19 0.07 -2.00
CA VAL A 55 4.04 1.52 -2.21
C VAL A 55 3.12 2.13 -1.13
N PHE A 56 2.01 1.47 -0.82
CA PHE A 56 1.08 1.91 0.21
C PHE A 56 1.71 1.94 1.61
N HIS A 57 2.45 0.89 1.97
CA HIS A 57 3.21 0.87 3.23
C HIS A 57 4.32 1.93 3.23
N ARG A 58 5.00 2.14 2.09
CA ARG A 58 6.02 3.17 1.98
C ARG A 58 5.43 4.56 2.22
N SER A 59 4.29 4.87 1.62
CA SER A 59 3.57 6.14 1.84
C SER A 59 3.28 6.41 3.32
N GLN A 60 2.93 5.38 4.09
CA GLN A 60 2.71 5.51 5.53
C GLN A 60 4.02 5.65 6.32
N SER A 61 5.08 4.93 5.93
CA SER A 61 6.40 5.02 6.59
C SER A 61 7.10 6.38 6.44
N VAL A 62 6.73 7.17 5.42
CA VAL A 62 7.23 8.54 5.24
C VAL A 62 6.45 9.54 6.13
N SER A 63 5.30 9.14 6.67
CA SER A 63 4.55 9.91 7.67
C SER A 63 5.02 9.59 9.09
N HIS A 64 6.28 9.88 9.37
CA HIS A 64 6.81 10.01 10.74
C HIS A 64 7.37 11.42 10.94
N GLY A 65 6.49 12.40 10.79
CA GLY A 65 6.53 13.63 11.57
C GLY A 65 5.19 13.71 12.30
N PRO A 66 5.14 14.11 13.58
CA PRO A 66 3.88 14.37 14.25
C PRO A 66 3.05 15.26 13.32
N SER A 67 1.78 14.88 13.13
CA SER A 67 0.83 15.66 12.36
C SER A 67 0.89 17.11 12.82
N THR A 68 1.53 17.98 12.02
CA THR A 68 1.23 19.40 12.09
C THR A 68 -0.24 19.47 11.74
N GLU A 69 -1.06 19.72 12.76
CA GLU A 69 -2.49 19.88 12.69
C GLU A 69 -2.83 20.75 11.47
N PHE A 70 -3.35 20.11 10.42
CA PHE A 70 -3.98 20.80 9.31
C PHE A 70 -5.34 21.27 9.84
N GLY A 71 -5.30 22.35 10.62
CA GLY A 71 -6.45 22.83 11.39
C GLY A 71 -6.05 23.80 12.50
N GLY A 72 -5.59 24.99 12.14
CA GLY A 72 -5.75 26.19 12.97
C GLY A 72 -5.18 26.14 14.40
N GLY A 73 -3.93 25.74 14.59
CA GLY A 73 -3.24 25.88 15.88
C GLY A 73 -2.66 27.29 16.05
N VAL A 74 -3.20 28.07 16.97
CA VAL A 74 -2.72 29.41 17.35
C VAL A 74 -1.23 29.38 17.69
N ASN A 75 -0.47 30.29 17.10
CA ASN A 75 0.98 30.40 17.30
C ASN A 75 1.28 30.79 18.76
N PRO A 76 1.92 29.93 19.58
CA PRO A 76 2.14 30.20 21.01
C PRO A 76 3.15 31.34 21.27
N ASN A 77 3.86 31.81 20.22
CA ASN A 77 4.80 32.93 20.30
C ASN A 77 4.20 34.28 19.87
N LEU A 78 2.90 34.36 19.60
CA LEU A 78 2.25 35.65 19.33
C LEU A 78 2.05 36.41 20.65
N LYS A 79 3.09 37.11 21.12
CA LYS A 79 2.93 38.15 22.14
C LYS A 79 2.12 39.30 21.54
N ILE A 80 0.80 39.24 21.69
CA ILE A 80 -0.05 40.41 21.49
C ILE A 80 0.35 41.41 22.58
N LYS A 81 1.15 42.41 22.20
CA LYS A 81 1.46 43.55 23.04
C LYS A 81 0.19 44.40 23.17
N THR A 82 -0.57 44.18 24.23
CA THR A 82 -1.65 45.11 24.62
C THR A 82 -1.00 46.42 25.05
N THR A 83 -0.84 47.35 24.10
CA THR A 83 -0.60 48.76 24.42
C THR A 83 -1.93 49.34 24.86
N GLY A 84 -2.08 49.56 26.16
CA GLY A 84 -3.30 50.13 26.72
C GLY A 84 -3.26 50.28 28.23
N GLU A 85 -2.14 50.73 28.79
CA GLU A 85 -2.16 51.34 30.12
C GLU A 85 -2.22 52.85 29.94
N ARG A 86 -3.33 53.41 30.42
CA ARG A 86 -3.61 54.84 30.59
C ARG A 86 -2.78 55.29 31.79
N ASP A 87 -1.91 56.27 31.57
CA ASP A 87 -1.24 57.02 32.64
C ASP A 87 -2.25 57.95 33.31
N GLU A 88 -2.61 57.69 34.57
CA GLU A 88 -3.04 58.67 35.60
C GLU A 88 -2.66 58.07 36.97
N PRO A 89 -2.10 58.84 37.92
CA PRO A 89 -2.65 60.11 38.42
C PRO A 89 -1.69 61.32 38.45
#